data_AF-A0A2A2RRB3-F1
#
_entry.id   AF-A0A2A2RRB3-F1
#
_cell.length_a   1.000
_cell.length_b   1.000
_cell.length_c   1.000
_cell.angle_alpha   90.00
_cell.angle_beta   90.00
_cell.angle_gamma   90.00
#
_symmetry.space_group_name_H-M   'P 1'
#
loop_
_entity.id
_entity.type
_entity.pdbx_description
1 polymer ?
#
loop_
_entity_poly.entity_id
_entity_poly.type
_entity_poly.pdbx_seq_one_letter_code
_entity_poly.pdbx_strand_id
1 'polypeptide(L)'
;MNPLFVAHKHYGTLLLALIAAVILVALIKGPNTKFQRIVTVLVDINLVVGLFAILQDGARNISWFHVIFALGAVGLLHASAKSEDRTKVVRGFSIALGLLVLAWSVNASWGPAFFKDTLMIKSAPAAVAAPAAVAPAPTAPVTAPAAK
;
A
#
# COMPACT_ATOMS: atom_id res chain seq x y z
N MET A 1 3.72 16.47 -3.82
CA MET A 1 3.80 15.02 -3.49
C MET A 1 2.75 14.74 -2.43
N ASN A 2 1.95 13.67 -2.56
CA ASN A 2 0.95 13.33 -1.55
C ASN A 2 1.66 13.00 -0.21
N PRO A 3 1.38 13.71 0.90
CA PRO A 3 2.06 13.50 2.18
C PRO A 3 1.90 12.08 2.72
N LEU A 4 0.79 11.41 2.38
CA LEU A 4 0.48 10.04 2.77
C LEU A 4 1.45 9.04 2.13
N PHE A 5 1.93 9.33 0.91
CA PHE A 5 2.92 8.50 0.21
C PHE A 5 4.33 8.65 0.81
N VAL A 6 4.70 9.87 1.21
CA VAL A 6 5.98 10.12 1.90
C VAL A 6 6.00 9.39 3.24
N ALA A 7 4.89 9.47 3.98
CA ALA A 7 4.73 8.72 5.23
C ALA A 7 4.86 7.21 5.00
N HIS A 8 4.11 6.63 4.05
CA HIS A 8 4.18 5.20 3.74
C HIS A 8 5.60 4.72 3.39
N LYS A 9 6.35 5.51 2.60
CA LYS A 9 7.72 5.17 2.24
C LYS A 9 8.68 5.22 3.43
N HIS A 10 8.55 6.22 4.31
CA HIS A 10 9.40 6.34 5.49
C HIS A 10 9.09 5.23 6.52
N TYR A 11 7.80 4.95 6.74
CA TYR A 11 7.34 3.86 7.60
C TYR A 11 7.76 2.49 7.07
N GLY A 12 7.72 2.26 5.75
CA GLY A 12 8.16 1.01 5.15
C GLY A 12 9.59 0.60 5.53
N THR A 13 10.53 1.54 5.47
CA THR A 13 11.93 1.26 5.87
C THR A 13 12.06 0.95 7.36
N LEU A 14 11.35 1.70 8.21
CA LEU A 14 11.32 1.46 9.65
C LEU A 14 10.78 0.06 9.98
N LEU A 15 9.73 -0.39 9.28
CA LEU A 15 9.14 -1.71 9.49
C LEU A 15 10.07 -2.85 9.11
N LEU A 16 10.83 -2.73 8.02
CA LEU A 16 11.84 -3.72 7.65
C LEU A 16 12.87 -3.88 8.79
N ALA A 17 13.32 -2.76 9.36
CA ALA A 17 14.23 -2.77 10.50
C ALA A 17 13.60 -3.39 11.75
N LEU A 18 12.33 -3.09 12.05
CA LEU A 18 11.62 -3.68 13.19
C LEU A 18 11.41 -5.20 13.03
N ILE A 19 11.08 -5.68 11.84
CA ILE A 19 10.96 -7.12 11.56
C ILE A 19 12.32 -7.80 11.72
N ALA A 20 13.40 -7.20 11.19
CA ALA A 20 14.75 -7.69 11.42
C ALA A 20 15.09 -7.72 12.92
N ALA A 21 14.69 -6.70 13.68
CA ALA A 21 14.86 -6.67 15.12
C ALA A 21 14.08 -7.80 15.82
N VAL A 22 12.86 -8.15 15.38
CA VAL A 22 12.12 -9.30 15.94
C VAL A 22 12.89 -10.59 15.72
N ILE A 23 13.46 -10.79 14.53
CA ILE A 23 14.28 -11.98 14.21
C ILE A 23 15.50 -12.04 15.12
N LEU A 24 16.24 -10.92 15.26
CA LEU A 24 17.42 -10.85 16.12
C LEU A 24 17.07 -11.11 17.60
N VAL A 25 15.99 -10.52 18.10
CA VAL A 25 15.49 -10.77 19.46
C VAL A 25 15.15 -12.25 19.64
N ALA A 26 14.45 -12.85 18.68
CA ALA A 26 14.09 -14.27 18.74
C ALA A 26 15.32 -15.19 18.76
N LEU A 27 16.38 -14.84 18.03
CA LEU A 27 17.64 -15.58 17.99
C LEU A 27 18.45 -15.45 19.29
N ILE A 28 18.60 -14.23 19.82
CA ILE A 28 19.49 -13.94 20.95
C ILE A 28 18.81 -14.18 22.29
N LYS A 29 17.58 -13.66 22.45
CA LYS A 29 16.84 -13.66 23.73
C LYS A 29 15.67 -14.63 23.75
N GLY A 30 15.31 -15.21 22.60
CA GLY A 30 14.13 -16.05 22.45
C GLY A 30 12.87 -15.26 22.03
N PRO A 31 11.80 -15.95 21.64
CA PRO A 31 10.55 -15.34 21.18
C PRO A 31 9.92 -14.40 22.21
N ASN A 32 9.62 -13.16 21.78
CA ASN A 32 8.83 -12.21 22.55
C ASN A 32 7.52 -11.92 21.81
N THR A 33 6.44 -12.57 22.23
CA THR A 33 5.12 -12.50 21.58
C THR A 33 4.52 -11.09 21.62
N LYS A 34 4.82 -10.28 22.65
CA LYS A 34 4.36 -8.88 22.72
C LYS A 34 5.01 -8.06 21.61
N PHE A 35 6.33 -8.17 21.47
CA PHE A 35 7.08 -7.45 20.44
C PHE A 35 6.67 -7.88 19.03
N GLN A 36 6.54 -9.19 18.79
CA GLN A 36 6.06 -9.73 17.52
C GLN A 36 4.68 -9.18 17.12
N ARG A 37 3.73 -9.13 18.06
CA ARG A 37 2.38 -8.59 17.82
C ARG A 37 2.41 -7.11 17.49
N ILE A 38 3.17 -6.31 18.25
CA ILE A 38 3.30 -4.86 17.99
C ILE A 38 3.82 -4.63 16.58
N VAL A 39 4.91 -5.30 16.20
CA VAL A 39 5.50 -5.16 14.86
C VAL A 39 4.52 -5.59 13.77
N THR A 40 3.77 -6.68 13.99
CA THR A 40 2.75 -7.14 13.03
C THR A 40 1.65 -6.09 12.81
N VAL A 41 1.13 -5.48 13.89
CA VAL A 41 0.12 -4.41 13.79
C VAL A 41 0.68 -3.17 13.08
N LEU A 42 1.94 -2.82 13.32
CA LEU A 42 2.57 -1.70 12.62
C LEU A 42 2.69 -1.96 11.10
N VAL A 43 2.93 -3.21 10.70
CA VAL A 43 2.91 -3.62 9.28
C VAL A 43 1.51 -3.51 8.69
N ASP A 44 0.47 -3.94 9.42
CA ASP A 44 -0.93 -3.81 8.99
C ASP A 44 -1.29 -2.33 8.74
N ILE A 45 -0.92 -1.44 9.66
CA ILE A 45 -1.14 0.01 9.52
C ILE A 45 -0.47 0.53 8.25
N ASN A 46 0.78 0.14 7.99
CA ASN A 46 1.47 0.57 6.79
C ASN A 46 0.81 0.03 5.52
N LEU A 47 0.28 -1.20 5.55
CA LEU A 47 -0.48 -1.77 4.44
C LEU A 47 -1.74 -0.96 4.15
N VAL A 48 -2.49 -0.60 5.18
CA VAL A 48 -3.72 0.20 5.07
C VAL A 48 -3.40 1.59 4.52
N VAL A 49 -2.35 2.25 5.03
CA VAL A 49 -1.88 3.55 4.51
C VAL A 49 -1.47 3.43 3.03
N GLY A 50 -0.78 2.34 2.66
CA GLY A 50 -0.42 2.06 1.27
C GLY A 50 -1.64 1.87 0.37
N LEU A 51 -2.65 1.15 0.84
CA LEU A 51 -3.91 0.95 0.13
C LEU A 51 -4.64 2.29 -0.10
N PHE A 52 -4.77 3.12 0.94
CA PHE A 52 -5.38 4.45 0.80
C PHE A 52 -4.59 5.34 -0.17
N ALA A 53 -3.26 5.27 -0.16
CA ALA A 53 -2.44 6.00 -1.12
C ALA A 53 -2.71 5.56 -2.57
N ILE A 54 -2.93 4.27 -2.83
CA ILE A 54 -3.30 3.75 -4.15
C ILE A 54 -4.68 4.27 -4.59
N LEU A 55 -5.66 4.22 -3.69
CA LEU A 55 -7.03 4.65 -3.98
C LEU A 55 -7.14 6.16 -4.25
N GLN A 56 -6.36 6.98 -3.54
CA GLN A 56 -6.41 8.43 -3.69
C GLN A 56 -5.66 8.94 -4.92
N ASP A 57 -4.54 8.31 -5.31
CA ASP A 57 -3.73 8.78 -6.44
C ASP A 57 -4.27 8.31 -7.80
N GLY A 58 -5.18 7.31 -7.84
CA GLY A 58 -6.01 6.93 -8.99
C GLY A 58 -5.31 6.46 -10.27
N ALA A 59 -4.04 6.80 -10.49
CA ALA A 59 -3.33 6.74 -11.77
C ALA A 59 -1.97 6.03 -11.65
N ARG A 60 -1.68 5.37 -10.52
CA ARG A 60 -0.38 4.74 -10.32
C ARG A 60 -0.38 3.30 -10.83
N ASN A 61 0.41 3.05 -11.88
CA ASN A 61 0.74 1.71 -12.33
C ASN A 61 1.58 1.01 -11.26
N ILE A 62 0.93 0.26 -10.37
CA ILE A 62 1.58 -0.65 -9.41
C ILE A 62 1.30 -2.07 -9.86
N SER A 63 2.33 -2.93 -9.84
CA SER A 63 2.12 -4.35 -10.08
C SER A 63 1.33 -5.00 -8.95
N TRP A 64 0.44 -5.93 -9.32
CA TRP A 64 -0.16 -6.88 -8.39
C TRP A 64 0.88 -7.64 -7.56
N PHE A 65 2.12 -7.81 -8.04
CA PHE A 65 3.20 -8.39 -7.23
C PHE A 65 3.40 -7.66 -5.91
N HIS A 66 3.30 -6.33 -5.89
CA HIS A 66 3.42 -5.57 -4.65
C HIS A 66 2.36 -6.00 -3.63
N VAL A 67 1.10 -6.09 -4.08
CA VAL A 67 -0.05 -6.46 -3.23
C VAL A 67 0.05 -7.93 -2.79
N ILE A 68 0.41 -8.84 -3.69
CA ILE A 68 0.54 -10.28 -3.39
C ILE A 68 1.62 -10.51 -2.34
N PHE A 69 2.81 -9.93 -2.53
CA PHE A 69 3.90 -10.08 -1.57
C PHE A 69 3.59 -9.41 -0.24
N ALA A 70 2.97 -8.23 -0.26
CA ALA A 70 2.55 -7.51 0.94
C ALA A 70 1.54 -8.33 1.78
N LEU A 71 0.49 -8.86 1.15
CA LEU A 71 -0.52 -9.68 1.83
C LEU A 71 0.07 -11.02 2.31
N GLY A 72 0.92 -11.66 1.51
CA GLY A 72 1.63 -12.87 1.90
C GLY A 72 2.50 -12.65 3.13
N ALA A 73 3.23 -11.53 3.20
CA ALA A 73 4.03 -11.18 4.37
C ALA A 73 3.16 -10.99 5.62
N VAL A 74 2.06 -10.24 5.51
CA VAL A 74 1.14 -10.00 6.63
C VAL A 74 0.53 -11.30 7.16
N GLY A 75 0.07 -12.18 6.27
CA GLY A 75 -0.46 -13.49 6.68
C GLY A 75 0.56 -14.30 7.47
N LEU A 76 1.81 -14.30 7.02
CA LEU A 76 2.89 -15.05 7.67
C LEU A 76 3.33 -14.44 9.01
N LEU A 77 3.33 -13.10 9.11
CA LEU A 77 3.58 -12.40 10.37
C LEU A 77 2.49 -12.75 11.39
N HIS A 78 1.22 -12.68 11.03
CA HIS A 78 0.10 -13.05 11.93
C HIS A 78 0.14 -14.51 12.35
N ALA A 79 0.48 -15.42 11.45
CA ALA A 79 0.65 -16.84 11.76
C ALA A 79 1.79 -17.08 12.79
N SER A 80 2.82 -16.23 12.76
CA SER A 80 4.03 -16.41 13.56
C SER A 80 4.03 -15.60 14.85
N ALA A 81 3.28 -14.49 14.92
CA ALA A 81 3.39 -13.48 15.98
C ALA A 81 2.86 -13.90 17.36
N LYS A 82 2.23 -15.08 17.45
CA LYS A 82 1.75 -15.68 18.70
C LYS A 82 2.55 -16.91 19.10
N SER A 83 3.61 -17.23 18.35
CA SER A 83 4.39 -18.44 18.59
C SER A 83 5.50 -18.19 19.60
N GLU A 84 5.64 -19.13 20.54
CA GLU A 84 6.76 -19.20 21.48
C GLU A 84 7.88 -20.11 20.98
N ASP A 85 7.68 -20.75 19.82
CA ASP A 85 8.69 -21.58 19.16
C ASP A 85 9.63 -20.68 18.36
N ARG A 86 10.91 -20.66 18.76
CA ARG A 86 11.97 -19.88 18.12
C ARG A 86 12.06 -20.18 16.63
N THR A 87 12.01 -21.45 16.24
CA THR A 87 12.18 -21.85 14.84
C THR A 87 11.02 -21.34 13.99
N LYS A 88 9.79 -21.42 14.50
CA LYS A 88 8.61 -20.88 13.81
C LYS A 88 8.70 -19.36 13.65
N VAL A 89 9.05 -18.63 14.71
CA VAL A 89 9.17 -17.17 14.67
C VAL A 89 10.26 -16.75 13.69
N VAL A 90 11.47 -17.31 13.81
CA VAL A 90 12.60 -16.94 12.94
C VAL A 90 12.28 -17.24 11.49
N ARG A 91 11.76 -18.44 11.17
CA ARG A 91 11.40 -18.79 9.79
C ARG A 91 10.28 -17.90 9.25
N GLY A 92 9.20 -17.75 10.00
CA GLY A 92 8.04 -16.96 9.58
C GLY A 92 8.38 -15.49 9.36
N PHE A 93 9.07 -14.85 10.31
CA PHE A 93 9.48 -13.45 10.17
C PHE A 93 10.55 -13.28 9.08
N SER A 94 11.46 -14.24 8.87
CA SER A 94 12.48 -14.14 7.80
C SER A 94 11.86 -14.24 6.41
N ILE A 95 10.93 -15.17 6.21
CA ILE A 95 10.21 -15.28 4.93
C ILE A 95 9.34 -14.04 4.71
N ALA A 96 8.66 -13.54 5.76
CA ALA A 96 7.89 -12.30 5.67
C ALA A 96 8.77 -11.09 5.32
N LEU A 97 9.95 -10.98 5.93
CA LEU A 97 10.94 -9.96 5.58
C LEU A 97 11.34 -10.05 4.11
N GLY A 98 11.62 -11.26 3.62
CA GLY A 98 11.91 -11.50 2.21
C GLY A 98 10.77 -11.05 1.29
N LEU A 99 9.53 -11.40 1.61
CA LEU A 99 8.34 -10.96 0.87
C LEU A 99 8.19 -9.43 0.86
N LEU A 100 8.43 -8.74 1.98
CA LEU A 100 8.37 -7.28 2.03
C LEU A 100 9.50 -6.63 1.21
N VAL A 101 10.69 -7.22 1.17
CA VAL A 101 11.78 -6.76 0.29
C VAL A 101 11.39 -6.97 -1.18
N LEU A 102 10.76 -8.10 -1.52
CA LEU A 102 10.22 -8.33 -2.87
C LEU A 102 9.12 -7.32 -3.21
N ALA A 103 8.20 -7.01 -2.29
CA ALA A 103 7.20 -5.96 -2.47
C ALA A 103 7.85 -4.61 -2.72
N TRP A 104 8.89 -4.26 -1.97
CA TRP A 104 9.66 -3.04 -2.18
C TRP A 104 10.35 -3.00 -3.55
N SER A 105 10.91 -4.14 -4.00
CA SER A 105 11.59 -4.25 -5.30
C SER A 105 10.70 -3.83 -6.47
N VAL A 106 9.39 -4.04 -6.40
CA VAL A 106 8.41 -3.66 -7.44
C VAL A 106 8.44 -2.16 -7.77
N ASN A 107 8.87 -1.31 -6.85
CA ASN A 107 8.94 0.15 -7.06
C ASN A 107 10.35 0.73 -6.84
N ALA A 108 11.35 -0.14 -6.63
CA ALA A 108 12.73 0.27 -6.44
C ALA A 108 13.48 0.33 -7.78
N SER A 109 14.45 1.23 -7.92
CA SER A 109 15.27 1.32 -9.14
C SER A 109 15.99 0.01 -9.47
N TRP A 110 16.46 -0.70 -8.44
CA TRP A 110 17.17 -1.98 -8.55
C TRP A 110 16.26 -3.21 -8.78
N GLY A 111 14.93 -3.06 -8.66
CA GLY A 111 14.03 -4.21 -8.75
C GLY A 111 13.99 -4.84 -10.14
N PRO A 112 13.73 -6.16 -10.24
CA PRO A 112 13.61 -6.86 -11.53
C PRO A 112 12.51 -6.26 -12.43
N ALA A 113 12.81 -6.10 -13.72
CA ALA A 113 11.85 -5.59 -14.71
C ALA A 113 10.56 -6.43 -14.77
N PHE A 114 10.68 -7.75 -14.67
CA PHE A 114 9.53 -8.67 -14.64
C PHE A 114 8.48 -8.28 -13.59
N PHE A 115 8.89 -7.88 -12.38
CA PHE A 115 7.95 -7.45 -11.33
C PHE A 115 7.32 -6.08 -11.58
N LYS A 116 7.93 -5.25 -12.44
CA LYS A 116 7.50 -3.88 -12.74
C LYS A 116 6.60 -3.79 -13.97
N ASP A 117 6.70 -4.76 -14.86
CA ASP A 117 6.00 -4.73 -16.16
C ASP A 117 4.88 -5.77 -16.25
N THR A 118 4.88 -6.77 -15.35
CA THR A 118 3.91 -7.87 -15.36
C THR A 118 2.81 -7.67 -14.32
N LEU A 119 1.59 -8.10 -14.64
CA LEU A 119 0.40 -8.00 -13.78
C LEU A 119 0.15 -6.58 -13.25
N MET A 120 0.25 -5.57 -14.12
CA MET A 120 -0.08 -4.19 -13.76
C MET A 120 -1.53 -4.05 -13.32
N ILE A 121 -1.75 -3.34 -12.22
CA ILE A 121 -3.07 -2.80 -11.89
C ILE A 121 -3.32 -1.66 -12.88
N LYS A 122 -4.06 -1.95 -13.96
CA LYS A 122 -4.55 -0.91 -14.85
C LYS A 122 -5.63 -0.14 -14.11
N SER A 123 -5.34 1.08 -13.69
CA SER A 123 -6.40 2.01 -13.31
C SER A 123 -7.29 2.21 -14.54
N ALA A 124 -8.58 1.88 -14.43
CA ALA A 124 -9.56 2.44 -15.36
C ALA A 124 -9.40 3.96 -15.31
N PRO A 125 -9.51 4.70 -16.44
CA PRO A 125 -9.53 6.15 -16.38
C PRO A 125 -10.61 6.51 -15.37
N ALA A 126 -10.25 7.31 -14.36
CA ALA A 126 -11.21 7.88 -13.45
C ALA A 126 -12.34 8.41 -14.32
N ALA A 127 -13.56 7.89 -14.14
CA ALA A 127 -14.71 8.42 -14.84
C ALA A 127 -14.75 9.89 -14.46
N VAL A 128 -14.30 10.75 -15.38
CA VAL A 128 -14.46 12.18 -15.25
C VAL A 128 -15.95 12.32 -15.11
N ALA A 129 -16.42 12.68 -13.91
CA ALA A 129 -17.77 13.16 -13.77
C ALA A 129 -17.87 14.29 -14.78
N ALA A 130 -18.60 14.05 -15.88
CA ALA A 130 -18.84 15.06 -16.86
C ALA A 130 -19.33 16.28 -16.08
N PRO A 131 -18.71 17.47 -16.25
CA PRO A 131 -19.23 18.66 -15.58
C PRO A 131 -20.71 18.70 -15.91
N ALA A 132 -21.55 18.70 -14.86
CA ALA A 132 -22.99 18.72 -15.01
C ALA A 132 -23.30 19.78 -16.05
N ALA A 133 -23.89 19.34 -17.18
CA ALA A 133 -24.19 20.24 -18.28
C ALA A 133 -25.00 21.39 -17.68
N VAL A 134 -24.38 22.58 -17.63
CA VAL A 134 -25.08 23.79 -17.21
C VAL A 134 -26.16 23.96 -18.27
N ALA A 135 -27.40 23.66 -17.91
CA ALA A 135 -28.54 23.89 -18.78
C ALA A 135 -28.47 25.37 -19.21
N PRO A 136 -28.54 25.67 -20.51
CA PRO A 136 -28.53 27.06 -20.96
C PRO A 136 -29.69 27.80 -20.28
N ALA A 137 -29.38 28.96 -19.71
CA ALA A 137 -30.37 29.81 -19.06
C ALA A 137 -31.54 30.07 -20.04
N PRO A 138 -32.80 30.07 -19.56
CA PRO A 138 -33.94 30.37 -20.42
C PRO A 138 -33.76 31.77 -21.02
N THR A 139 -33.67 31.82 -22.35
CA THR A 139 -33.63 33.09 -23.09
C THR A 139 -34.90 33.87 -22.78
N ALA A 140 -34.74 35.06 -22.19
CA ALA A 140 -35.84 35.98 -21.95
C ALA A 140 -36.53 36.33 -23.28
N PRO A 141 -37.88 36.42 -23.32
CA PRO A 141 -38.59 36.79 -24.53
C PRO A 141 -38.22 38.22 -24.94
N VAL A 142 -37.77 38.37 -26.19
CA VAL A 142 -37.52 39.68 -26.81
C VAL A 142 -38.88 40.34 -27.03
N THR A 143 -39.16 41.40 -26.28
CA THR A 143 -40.29 42.30 -26.56
C THR A 143 -40.03 43.06 -27.84
N ALA A 144 -40.95 42.95 -28.82
CA ALA A 144 -40.88 43.70 -30.06
C ALA A 144 -41.00 45.21 -29.77
N PRO A 145 -40.31 46.09 -30.52
CA PRO A 145 -40.44 47.53 -30.32
C PRO A 145 -41.84 47.99 -30.75
N ALA A 146 -42.44 48.85 -29.95
CA ALA A 146 -43.70 49.52 -30.27
C ALA A 146 -43.56 50.34 -31.56
N ALA A 147 -44.44 50.10 -32.53
CA ALA A 147 -44.58 50.93 -33.71
C ALA A 147 -45.15 52.30 -33.31
N LYS A 148 -44.56 53.36 -33.85
CA LYS A 148 -45.05 54.74 -33.74
C LYS A 148 -46.31 54.95 -34.55
#